data_AF-A0ABD2QFY3-F1
#
_entry.id   AF-A0ABD2QFY3-F1
#
_cell.length_a   1.000
_cell.length_b   1.000
_cell.length_c   1.000
_cell.angle_alpha   90.00
_cell.angle_beta   90.00
_cell.angle_gamma   90.00
#
_symmetry.space_group_name_H-M   'P 1'
#
loop_
_entity.id
_entity.type
_entity.pdbx_description
1 polymer ?
#
loop_
_entity_poly.entity_id
_entity_poly.type
_entity_poly.pdbx_seq_one_letter_code
_entity_poly.pdbx_strand_id
1 'polypeptide(L)'
;MLNAVEEMVNEIYYAKGTLYSPSRSCHDLKMSLELENKTTTDGMYYIDPNGGHWRDAIQISCALSKEADTCFNVDPELELKGHKISRSGDTWLSEQLRLPTDQIEYKIPKDQLALLQISMDVAKQNLTILCRDLSKEIKSNLFEIITLIGDDDEDMQIKEQNETYSIRIINDTCSQTSASHGMLMIEIVSEIPSKLPVRNVLLKAQVASREASFDYEMGKVCFGKDPVQNLTELLITTTTTTTTTTSTTTTQEPEISSPTSTTDSPEKSDFTEAATSTNGPEEVESSTDGPKTSGETVEKSASIFSRFGFFM
;
A
#
# COMPACT_ATOMS: atom_id res chain seq x y z
N MET A 1 -33.04 29.88 -5.82
CA MET A 1 -31.61 30.29 -5.88
C MET A 1 -30.94 29.98 -4.55
N LEU A 2 -31.35 30.60 -3.42
CA LEU A 2 -30.73 30.34 -2.10
C LEU A 2 -30.57 28.84 -1.77
N ASN A 3 -31.65 28.06 -1.86
CA ASN A 3 -31.64 26.61 -1.59
C ASN A 3 -30.67 25.81 -2.50
N ALA A 4 -30.41 26.28 -3.71
CA ALA A 4 -29.46 25.62 -4.63
C ALA A 4 -28.01 25.97 -4.29
N VAL A 5 -27.76 27.17 -3.74
CA VAL A 5 -26.46 27.53 -3.18
C VAL A 5 -26.21 26.74 -1.89
N GLU A 6 -27.22 26.61 -1.04
CA GLU A 6 -27.20 25.77 0.16
C GLU A 6 -26.92 24.30 -0.18
N GLU A 7 -27.58 23.74 -1.19
CA GLU A 7 -27.31 22.38 -1.70
C GLU A 7 -25.87 22.23 -2.22
N MET A 8 -25.39 23.13 -3.09
CA MET A 8 -24.00 23.10 -3.58
C MET A 8 -22.96 23.27 -2.46
N VAL A 9 -23.26 24.06 -1.42
CA VAL A 9 -22.37 24.22 -0.26
C VAL A 9 -22.34 22.94 0.57
N ASN A 10 -23.48 22.28 0.77
CA ASN A 10 -23.53 20.99 1.45
C ASN A 10 -22.80 19.87 0.68
N GLU A 11 -22.80 19.90 -0.66
CA GLU A 11 -22.00 18.96 -1.49
C GLU A 11 -20.48 19.15 -1.37
N ILE A 12 -20.02 20.31 -0.91
CA ILE A 12 -18.59 20.58 -0.62
C ILE A 12 -18.21 20.08 0.78
N TYR A 13 -19.14 20.12 1.75
CA TYR A 13 -18.88 19.70 3.13
C TYR A 13 -19.17 18.22 3.42
N TYR A 14 -20.11 17.60 2.71
CA TYR A 14 -20.54 16.22 2.95
C TYR A 14 -20.39 15.38 1.68
N ALA A 15 -19.38 14.50 1.68
CA ALA A 15 -19.09 13.63 0.56
C ALA A 15 -20.14 12.52 0.42
N LYS A 16 -20.66 12.33 -0.80
CA LYS A 16 -21.71 11.34 -1.10
C LYS A 16 -21.17 9.98 -1.55
N GLY A 17 -19.86 9.83 -1.73
CA GLY A 17 -19.20 8.61 -2.19
C GLY A 17 -19.45 8.30 -3.68
N THR A 18 -19.72 9.34 -4.48
CA THR A 18 -20.04 9.23 -5.92
C THR A 18 -18.96 9.90 -6.77
N LEU A 19 -18.86 9.58 -8.06
CA LEU A 19 -17.83 10.15 -8.96
C LEU A 19 -17.79 11.70 -8.97
N TYR A 20 -18.92 12.37 -8.70
CA TYR A 20 -19.02 13.84 -8.67
C TYR A 20 -18.96 14.43 -7.24
N SER A 21 -18.98 13.59 -6.22
CA SER A 21 -18.83 13.95 -4.80
C SER A 21 -18.14 12.78 -4.09
N PRO A 22 -16.83 12.56 -4.37
CA PRO A 22 -16.03 11.54 -3.69
C PRO A 22 -15.64 12.03 -2.29
N SER A 23 -15.20 11.09 -1.46
CA SER A 23 -14.59 11.35 -0.14
C SER A 23 -13.09 11.06 -0.22
N ARG A 24 -12.24 11.54 0.70
CA ARG A 24 -10.81 11.18 0.66
C ARG A 24 -10.59 9.69 0.96
N SER A 25 -11.34 9.14 1.91
CA SER A 25 -11.33 7.72 2.27
C SER A 25 -12.73 7.22 2.61
N CYS A 26 -12.88 5.90 2.73
CA CYS A 26 -14.12 5.30 3.23
C CYS A 26 -14.46 5.73 4.68
N HIS A 27 -13.46 6.12 5.48
CA HIS A 27 -13.67 6.67 6.82
C HIS A 27 -14.32 8.07 6.76
N ASP A 28 -13.81 8.96 5.91
CA ASP A 28 -14.41 10.29 5.68
C ASP A 28 -15.83 10.18 5.09
N LEU A 29 -16.07 9.17 4.26
CA LEU A 29 -17.41 8.85 3.75
C LEU A 29 -18.36 8.44 4.87
N LYS A 30 -17.93 7.55 5.77
CA LYS A 30 -18.73 7.15 6.93
C LYS A 30 -19.13 8.36 7.77
N MET A 31 -18.16 9.19 8.13
CA MET A 31 -18.40 10.42 8.89
C MET A 31 -19.36 11.37 8.17
N SER A 32 -19.18 11.58 6.85
CA SER A 32 -20.06 12.43 6.04
C SER A 32 -21.51 11.93 6.04
N LEU A 33 -21.70 10.63 5.81
CA LEU A 33 -23.03 10.00 5.79
C LEU A 33 -23.71 10.03 7.16
N GLU A 34 -22.96 9.78 8.24
CA GLU A 34 -23.50 9.79 9.61
C GLU A 34 -23.91 11.21 10.05
N LEU A 35 -23.14 12.24 9.70
CA LEU A 35 -23.50 13.64 9.93
C LEU A 35 -24.78 14.05 9.16
N GLU A 36 -24.97 13.55 7.93
CA GLU A 36 -26.21 13.71 7.17
C GLU A 36 -27.35 12.76 7.60
N ASN A 37 -27.16 11.95 8.65
CA ASN A 37 -28.12 10.95 9.15
C ASN A 37 -28.54 9.90 8.09
N LYS A 38 -27.62 9.56 7.17
CA LYS A 38 -27.80 8.55 6.12
C LYS A 38 -27.32 7.18 6.57
N THR A 39 -27.94 6.13 6.06
CA THR A 39 -27.55 4.74 6.34
C THR A 39 -26.17 4.41 5.77
N THR A 40 -25.27 3.94 6.61
CA THR A 40 -23.95 3.43 6.22
C THR A 40 -24.04 1.95 5.83
N THR A 41 -23.51 1.58 4.66
CA THR A 41 -23.58 0.22 4.12
C THR A 41 -22.27 -0.17 3.44
N ASP A 42 -21.84 -1.43 3.58
CA ASP A 42 -20.70 -1.95 2.82
C ASP A 42 -20.99 -1.94 1.32
N GLY A 43 -20.03 -1.56 0.49
CA GLY A 43 -20.26 -1.41 -0.95
C GLY A 43 -19.07 -0.91 -1.76
N MET A 44 -19.34 -0.56 -3.03
CA MET A 44 -18.38 0.09 -3.92
C MET A 44 -18.71 1.58 -4.03
N TYR A 45 -17.75 2.44 -3.67
CA TYR A 45 -17.91 3.90 -3.64
C TYR A 45 -16.74 4.58 -4.37
N TYR A 46 -16.89 5.87 -4.67
CA TYR A 46 -15.79 6.68 -5.21
C TYR A 46 -15.07 7.44 -4.10
N ILE A 47 -13.74 7.35 -4.10
CA ILE A 47 -12.86 8.12 -3.22
C ILE A 47 -11.78 8.87 -4.02
N ASP A 48 -11.24 9.93 -3.44
CA ASP A 48 -10.29 10.85 -4.04
C ASP A 48 -9.20 11.24 -3.01
N PRO A 49 -8.29 10.31 -2.62
CA PRO A 49 -7.22 10.55 -1.64
C PRO A 49 -6.32 11.76 -1.95
N ASN A 50 -5.89 11.92 -3.20
CA ASN A 50 -5.09 13.06 -3.65
C ASN A 50 -5.90 14.37 -3.64
N GLY A 51 -7.20 14.27 -3.96
CA GLY A 51 -8.11 15.39 -4.12
C GLY A 51 -7.78 16.26 -5.34
N GLY A 52 -8.63 17.26 -5.58
CA GLY A 52 -8.45 18.23 -6.66
C GLY A 52 -9.59 18.17 -7.66
N HIS A 53 -9.47 17.31 -8.68
CA HIS A 53 -10.49 17.22 -9.74
C HIS A 53 -10.90 15.78 -10.05
N TRP A 54 -11.69 15.18 -9.15
CA TRP A 54 -12.73 14.11 -9.22
C TRP A 54 -12.80 13.09 -10.38
N ARG A 55 -12.30 13.37 -11.58
CA ARG A 55 -12.17 12.47 -12.72
C ARG A 55 -11.08 11.41 -12.52
N ASP A 56 -10.13 11.67 -11.64
CA ASP A 56 -9.12 10.73 -11.14
C ASP A 56 -9.54 10.02 -9.84
N ALA A 57 -10.75 10.31 -9.33
CA ALA A 57 -11.33 9.60 -8.19
C ALA A 57 -11.58 8.12 -8.54
N ILE A 58 -11.19 7.24 -7.63
CA ILE A 58 -11.14 5.78 -7.83
C ILE A 58 -12.34 5.08 -7.23
N GLN A 59 -12.83 4.03 -7.90
CA GLN A 59 -13.91 3.20 -7.37
C GLN A 59 -13.34 2.08 -6.47
N ILE A 60 -13.61 2.18 -5.17
CA ILE A 60 -13.00 1.41 -4.08
C ILE A 60 -14.07 0.60 -3.33
N SER A 61 -13.66 -0.43 -2.57
CA SER A 61 -14.57 -1.15 -1.66
C SER A 61 -14.50 -0.56 -0.25
N CYS A 62 -15.63 -0.15 0.32
CA CYS A 62 -15.71 0.39 1.67
C CYS A 62 -16.42 -0.58 2.63
N ALA A 63 -15.86 -0.79 3.82
CA ALA A 63 -16.47 -1.56 4.91
C ALA A 63 -17.20 -0.64 5.93
N LEU A 64 -18.13 0.20 5.46
CA LEU A 64 -18.77 1.25 6.25
C LEU A 64 -19.56 0.73 7.48
N SER A 65 -19.99 -0.52 7.47
CA SER A 65 -20.65 -1.17 8.62
C SER A 65 -19.74 -1.40 9.82
N LYS A 66 -18.41 -1.29 9.63
CA LYS A 66 -17.37 -1.53 10.66
C LYS A 66 -16.50 -0.28 10.88
N GLU A 67 -15.19 -0.43 10.90
CA GLU A 67 -14.18 0.63 11.05
C GLU A 67 -14.07 1.56 9.82
N ALA A 68 -14.85 1.28 8.75
CA ALA A 68 -14.81 1.96 7.47
C ALA A 68 -13.49 1.82 6.70
N ASP A 69 -12.86 0.64 6.81
CA ASP A 69 -11.70 0.26 6.00
C ASP A 69 -11.93 0.51 4.49
N THR A 70 -10.93 1.14 3.87
CA THR A 70 -10.79 1.43 2.45
C THR A 70 -10.02 0.30 1.78
N CYS A 71 -10.68 -0.50 0.94
CA CYS A 71 -10.10 -1.75 0.43
C CYS A 71 -10.05 -1.86 -1.10
N PHE A 72 -8.93 -2.39 -1.61
CA PHE A 72 -8.73 -2.74 -3.02
C PHE A 72 -8.10 -4.12 -3.20
N ASN A 73 -8.18 -4.66 -4.42
CA ASN A 73 -7.62 -5.97 -4.78
C ASN A 73 -6.34 -5.79 -5.61
N VAL A 74 -5.60 -6.89 -5.81
CA VAL A 74 -4.62 -7.02 -6.90
C VAL A 74 -5.26 -6.68 -8.24
N ASP A 75 -4.47 -6.20 -9.19
CA ASP A 75 -4.94 -5.98 -10.55
C ASP A 75 -5.44 -7.30 -11.19
N PRO A 76 -6.68 -7.37 -11.69
CA PRO A 76 -7.25 -8.59 -12.26
C PRO A 76 -6.57 -9.07 -13.55
N GLU A 77 -5.68 -8.29 -14.16
CA GLU A 77 -4.88 -8.71 -15.32
C GLU A 77 -3.66 -9.59 -14.92
N LEU A 78 -3.35 -9.75 -13.63
CA LEU A 78 -2.21 -10.55 -13.15
C LEU A 78 -2.58 -12.02 -12.88
N GLU A 79 -2.04 -12.95 -13.69
CA GLU A 79 -2.19 -14.39 -13.46
C GLU A 79 -1.28 -14.91 -12.34
N LEU A 80 -1.71 -14.79 -11.07
CA LEU A 80 -0.95 -15.25 -9.88
C LEU A 80 -0.83 -16.78 -9.70
N LYS A 81 -1.07 -17.58 -10.75
CA LYS A 81 -1.08 -19.05 -10.67
C LYS A 81 0.33 -19.60 -10.73
N GLY A 82 0.70 -20.34 -9.68
CA GLY A 82 2.06 -20.80 -9.46
C GLY A 82 2.62 -21.72 -10.55
N HIS A 83 3.95 -21.80 -10.54
CA HIS A 83 4.73 -22.69 -11.40
C HIS A 83 5.60 -23.61 -10.54
N LYS A 84 6.23 -24.61 -11.15
CA LYS A 84 7.20 -25.46 -10.45
C LYS A 84 8.47 -24.67 -10.14
N ILE A 85 9.00 -24.84 -8.94
CA ILE A 85 10.30 -24.26 -8.58
C ILE A 85 11.38 -25.05 -9.32
N SER A 86 11.93 -24.42 -10.35
CA SER A 86 12.81 -25.05 -11.33
C SER A 86 14.27 -24.58 -11.21
N ARG A 87 14.63 -23.89 -10.13
CA ARG A 87 15.90 -23.18 -9.95
C ARG A 87 16.65 -23.61 -8.70
N SER A 88 17.96 -23.39 -8.75
CA SER A 88 18.89 -23.41 -7.62
C SER A 88 19.31 -21.97 -7.32
N GLY A 89 19.09 -21.52 -6.08
CA GLY A 89 19.20 -20.11 -5.69
C GLY A 89 17.84 -19.58 -5.23
N ASP A 90 17.84 -18.38 -4.67
CA ASP A 90 16.61 -17.71 -4.24
C ASP A 90 15.74 -17.40 -5.48
N THR A 91 14.42 -17.29 -5.31
CA THR A 91 13.47 -17.07 -6.40
C THR A 91 12.37 -16.09 -5.98
N TRP A 92 12.24 -15.01 -6.74
CA TRP A 92 11.15 -14.04 -6.62
C TRP A 92 9.85 -14.54 -7.23
N LEU A 93 8.71 -14.16 -6.65
CA LEU A 93 7.39 -14.50 -7.18
C LEU A 93 7.12 -13.85 -8.53
N SER A 94 7.52 -12.59 -8.72
CA SER A 94 7.43 -11.91 -10.02
C SER A 94 8.24 -12.62 -11.12
N GLU A 95 9.45 -13.09 -10.81
CA GLU A 95 10.22 -13.97 -11.71
C GLU A 95 9.54 -15.31 -11.96
N GLN A 96 8.99 -15.95 -10.93
CA GLN A 96 8.34 -17.26 -11.05
C GLN A 96 7.13 -17.20 -11.99
N LEU A 97 6.31 -16.15 -11.85
CA LEU A 97 5.11 -15.92 -12.67
C LEU A 97 5.43 -15.28 -14.04
N ARG A 98 6.64 -14.70 -14.21
CA ARG A 98 7.03 -13.84 -15.34
C ARG A 98 6.10 -12.64 -15.51
N LEU A 99 5.85 -11.92 -14.42
CA LEU A 99 5.07 -10.69 -14.46
C LEU A 99 5.74 -9.64 -15.37
N PRO A 100 4.99 -8.69 -15.96
CA PRO A 100 5.56 -7.59 -16.75
C PRO A 100 6.46 -6.66 -15.94
N THR A 101 6.26 -6.65 -14.63
CA THR A 101 6.94 -5.87 -13.59
C THR A 101 7.63 -6.80 -12.59
N ASP A 102 8.64 -6.30 -11.90
CA ASP A 102 9.28 -6.94 -10.75
C ASP A 102 8.40 -6.94 -9.48
N GLN A 103 7.40 -6.05 -9.41
CA GLN A 103 6.40 -5.95 -8.36
C GLN A 103 5.00 -6.45 -8.81
N ILE A 104 4.20 -6.91 -7.85
CA ILE A 104 2.75 -7.16 -8.00
C ILE A 104 2.04 -5.80 -8.01
N GLU A 105 1.20 -5.56 -9.01
CA GLU A 105 0.38 -4.35 -9.11
C GLU A 105 -1.04 -4.55 -8.56
N TYR A 106 -1.61 -3.45 -8.08
CA TYR A 106 -2.90 -3.41 -7.40
C TYR A 106 -3.83 -2.43 -8.11
N LYS A 107 -5.14 -2.59 -7.94
CA LYS A 107 -6.14 -1.78 -8.64
C LYS A 107 -6.32 -0.38 -8.01
N ILE A 108 -5.23 0.37 -7.89
CA ILE A 108 -5.15 1.74 -7.38
C ILE A 108 -3.93 2.45 -8.03
N PRO A 109 -4.07 3.70 -8.53
CA PRO A 109 -2.94 4.51 -9.00
C PRO A 109 -1.93 4.78 -7.87
N LYS A 110 -0.63 4.84 -8.18
CA LYS A 110 0.43 4.96 -7.16
C LYS A 110 0.40 6.28 -6.38
N ASP A 111 -0.10 7.36 -6.98
CA ASP A 111 -0.34 8.65 -6.33
C ASP A 111 -1.54 8.60 -5.36
N GLN A 112 -2.66 8.02 -5.80
CA GLN A 112 -3.83 7.79 -4.92
C GLN A 112 -3.50 6.84 -3.76
N LEU A 113 -2.64 5.84 -3.99
CA LEU A 113 -2.13 4.94 -2.94
C LEU A 113 -1.26 5.70 -1.92
N ALA A 114 -0.31 6.52 -2.38
CA ALA A 114 0.58 7.26 -1.51
C ALA A 114 -0.17 8.20 -0.53
N LEU A 115 -1.21 8.90 -1.01
CA LEU A 115 -2.04 9.74 -0.12
C LEU A 115 -2.95 8.91 0.80
N LEU A 116 -3.38 7.71 0.39
CA LEU A 116 -4.09 6.80 1.29
C LEU A 116 -3.17 6.24 2.41
N GLN A 117 -1.93 5.91 2.08
CA GLN A 117 -0.91 5.48 3.06
C GLN A 117 -0.57 6.60 4.06
N ILE A 118 -0.44 7.85 3.60
CA ILE A 118 -0.11 9.01 4.46
C ILE A 118 -1.30 9.44 5.35
N SER A 119 -2.54 9.18 4.94
CA SER A 119 -3.74 9.66 5.66
C SER A 119 -4.37 8.66 6.63
N MET A 120 -4.06 7.38 6.51
CA MET A 120 -4.59 6.29 7.35
C MET A 120 -3.60 5.89 8.46
N ASP A 121 -4.03 5.09 9.42
CA ASP A 121 -3.21 4.72 10.60
C ASP A 121 -2.77 3.24 10.54
N VAL A 122 -3.61 2.37 9.96
CA VAL A 122 -3.39 0.92 9.93
C VAL A 122 -3.65 0.39 8.53
N ALA A 123 -2.74 -0.46 8.04
CA ALA A 123 -2.95 -1.26 6.83
C ALA A 123 -3.05 -2.76 7.17
N LYS A 124 -3.90 -3.47 6.43
CA LYS A 124 -4.25 -4.89 6.64
C LYS A 124 -4.26 -5.62 5.30
N GLN A 125 -3.63 -6.80 5.20
CA GLN A 125 -3.71 -7.65 4.01
C GLN A 125 -3.68 -9.13 4.37
N ASN A 126 -4.46 -9.96 3.67
CA ASN A 126 -4.35 -11.41 3.75
C ASN A 126 -3.53 -11.95 2.57
N LEU A 127 -2.73 -13.00 2.81
CA LEU A 127 -2.03 -13.76 1.78
C LEU A 127 -2.25 -15.26 2.03
N THR A 128 -2.68 -15.97 0.99
CA THR A 128 -2.75 -17.43 0.97
C THR A 128 -1.68 -17.98 0.04
N ILE A 129 -0.90 -18.93 0.53
CA ILE A 129 0.15 -19.64 -0.21
C ILE A 129 -0.25 -21.12 -0.25
N LEU A 130 -0.59 -21.62 -1.44
CA LEU A 130 -0.89 -23.04 -1.67
C LEU A 130 0.43 -23.77 -1.96
N CYS A 131 0.68 -24.89 -1.30
CA CYS A 131 1.93 -25.63 -1.41
C CYS A 131 1.69 -27.08 -1.84
N ARG A 132 2.61 -27.63 -2.63
CA ARG A 132 2.59 -29.05 -3.05
C ARG A 132 3.99 -29.66 -3.00
N ASP A 133 4.02 -30.95 -2.65
CA ASP A 133 5.19 -31.85 -2.69
C ASP A 133 6.45 -31.29 -1.98
N LEU A 134 6.22 -30.60 -0.85
CA LEU A 134 7.29 -30.05 -0.01
C LEU A 134 8.08 -31.17 0.70
N SER A 135 9.41 -31.07 0.67
CA SER A 135 10.29 -31.95 1.45
C SER A 135 10.10 -31.73 2.96
N LYS A 136 10.48 -32.72 3.78
CA LYS A 136 10.37 -32.61 5.25
C LYS A 136 11.16 -31.43 5.84
N GLU A 137 12.26 -31.05 5.19
CA GLU A 137 13.14 -29.93 5.54
C GLU A 137 12.50 -28.58 5.17
N ILE A 138 11.92 -28.48 3.97
CA ILE A 138 11.13 -27.31 3.56
C ILE A 138 9.94 -27.10 4.51
N LYS A 139 9.31 -28.18 4.98
CA LYS A 139 8.21 -28.13 5.95
C LYS A 139 8.61 -27.69 7.36
N SER A 140 9.82 -28.00 7.84
CA SER A 140 10.27 -27.53 9.15
C SER A 140 10.63 -26.05 9.13
N ASN A 141 11.20 -25.56 8.02
CA ASN A 141 11.77 -24.22 7.90
C ASN A 141 10.85 -23.26 7.13
N LEU A 142 9.60 -23.64 6.84
CA LEU A 142 8.67 -22.98 5.90
C LEU A 142 8.57 -21.45 6.06
N PHE A 143 8.60 -20.96 7.31
CA PHE A 143 8.43 -19.55 7.64
C PHE A 143 9.72 -18.73 7.57
N GLU A 144 10.87 -19.39 7.49
CA GLU A 144 12.21 -18.76 7.41
C GLU A 144 12.64 -18.62 5.94
N ILE A 145 12.15 -19.52 5.08
CA ILE A 145 12.39 -19.53 3.62
C ILE A 145 11.45 -18.63 2.84
N ILE A 146 10.35 -18.16 3.43
CA ILE A 146 9.41 -17.20 2.82
C ILE A 146 9.66 -15.83 3.45
N THR A 147 10.00 -14.84 2.62
CA THR A 147 10.07 -13.43 3.01
C THR A 147 9.17 -12.62 2.08
N LEU A 148 8.37 -11.72 2.64
CA LEU A 148 7.45 -10.85 1.89
C LEU A 148 8.10 -9.48 1.72
N ILE A 149 7.86 -8.78 0.60
CA ILE A 149 8.34 -7.40 0.40
C ILE A 149 7.16 -6.44 0.49
N GLY A 150 7.32 -5.35 1.22
CA GLY A 150 6.31 -4.28 1.35
C GLY A 150 6.20 -3.38 0.10
N ASP A 151 5.43 -2.30 0.22
CA ASP A 151 5.39 -1.20 -0.76
C ASP A 151 6.51 -0.17 -0.52
N ASP A 152 7.15 -0.24 0.66
CA ASP A 152 8.36 0.48 1.06
C ASP A 152 9.67 -0.29 0.75
N ASP A 153 9.58 -1.34 -0.08
CA ASP A 153 10.66 -2.26 -0.46
C ASP A 153 11.37 -2.96 0.73
N GLU A 154 10.81 -2.94 1.95
CA GLU A 154 11.38 -3.63 3.12
C GLU A 154 10.93 -5.11 3.25
N ASP A 155 11.84 -5.95 3.77
CA ASP A 155 11.61 -7.35 4.11
C ASP A 155 10.66 -7.51 5.32
N MET A 156 9.65 -8.36 5.19
CA MET A 156 8.79 -8.83 6.27
C MET A 156 8.90 -10.35 6.46
N GLN A 157 9.41 -10.79 7.61
CA GLN A 157 9.54 -12.21 7.97
C GLN A 157 8.35 -12.71 8.81
N ILE A 158 7.80 -13.89 8.48
CA ILE A 158 6.54 -14.41 9.05
C ILE A 158 6.62 -14.76 10.55
N LYS A 159 7.82 -15.07 11.07
CA LYS A 159 8.05 -15.47 12.47
C LYS A 159 8.83 -14.44 13.31
N GLU A 160 9.21 -13.31 12.71
CA GLU A 160 9.96 -12.28 13.42
C GLU A 160 9.02 -11.39 14.24
N GLN A 161 9.49 -10.96 15.42
CA GLN A 161 8.79 -9.95 16.20
C GLN A 161 9.24 -8.57 15.72
N ASN A 162 8.30 -7.79 15.19
CA ASN A 162 8.51 -6.41 14.78
C ASN A 162 7.57 -5.50 15.57
N GLU A 163 7.99 -4.27 15.83
CA GLU A 163 7.19 -3.28 16.58
C GLU A 163 6.16 -2.57 15.68
N THR A 164 6.34 -2.61 14.36
CA THR A 164 5.55 -1.83 13.38
C THR A 164 4.58 -2.69 12.56
N TYR A 165 4.76 -4.01 12.55
CA TYR A 165 3.87 -4.95 11.88
C TYR A 165 3.79 -6.28 12.62
N SER A 166 2.68 -7.01 12.42
CA SER A 166 2.50 -8.37 12.87
C SER A 166 1.96 -9.25 11.75
N ILE A 167 2.46 -10.49 11.68
CA ILE A 167 1.97 -11.51 10.75
C ILE A 167 1.34 -12.65 11.56
N ARG A 168 0.04 -12.85 11.38
CA ARG A 168 -0.75 -13.87 12.08
C ARG A 168 -0.99 -15.05 11.16
N ILE A 169 -0.61 -16.25 11.60
CA ILE A 169 -0.93 -17.49 10.88
C ILE A 169 -2.40 -17.84 11.16
N ILE A 170 -3.25 -17.73 10.14
CA ILE A 170 -4.69 -18.03 10.20
C ILE A 170 -4.95 -19.52 10.00
N ASN A 171 -4.16 -20.16 9.12
CA ASN A 171 -4.21 -21.60 8.87
C ASN A 171 -2.85 -22.09 8.35
N ASP A 172 -2.37 -23.24 8.83
CA ASP A 172 -1.20 -23.93 8.26
C ASP A 172 -1.46 -25.43 8.12
N THR A 173 -1.51 -25.87 6.87
CA THR A 173 -1.49 -27.27 6.46
C THR A 173 -0.25 -27.64 5.64
N CYS A 174 0.63 -26.67 5.36
CA CYS A 174 1.88 -26.86 4.62
C CYS A 174 2.98 -27.51 5.47
N SER A 175 3.15 -27.08 6.72
CA SER A 175 4.15 -27.68 7.63
C SER A 175 3.81 -29.12 8.06
N GLN A 176 2.61 -29.61 7.73
CA GLN A 176 2.13 -30.93 8.17
C GLN A 176 2.84 -32.05 7.41
N THR A 177 3.56 -32.92 8.14
CA THR A 177 4.47 -33.93 7.57
C THR A 177 3.81 -34.82 6.50
N SER A 178 2.57 -35.27 6.74
CA SER A 178 1.82 -36.21 5.89
C SER A 178 1.16 -35.61 4.64
N ALA A 179 1.02 -34.28 4.55
CA ALA A 179 0.29 -33.63 3.47
C ALA A 179 1.16 -33.54 2.19
N SER A 180 0.71 -34.08 1.06
CA SER A 180 1.34 -33.78 -0.25
C SER A 180 0.88 -32.43 -0.81
N HIS A 181 -0.28 -31.95 -0.37
CA HIS A 181 -0.89 -30.68 -0.78
C HIS A 181 -1.37 -29.94 0.48
N GLY A 182 -1.14 -28.63 0.55
CA GLY A 182 -1.51 -27.82 1.70
C GLY A 182 -1.68 -26.35 1.37
N MET A 183 -1.97 -25.57 2.40
CA MET A 183 -2.23 -24.14 2.38
C MET A 183 -1.66 -23.51 3.65
N LEU A 184 -0.92 -22.41 3.49
CA LEU A 184 -0.56 -21.46 4.53
C LEU A 184 -1.34 -20.16 4.27
N MET A 185 -2.26 -19.80 5.16
CA MET A 185 -2.99 -18.54 5.12
C MET A 185 -2.49 -17.64 6.25
N ILE A 186 -2.05 -16.44 5.89
CA ILE A 186 -1.59 -15.41 6.83
C ILE A 186 -2.39 -14.12 6.68
N GLU A 187 -2.44 -13.37 7.76
CA GLU A 187 -2.97 -12.00 7.87
C GLU A 187 -1.83 -11.10 8.34
N ILE A 188 -1.60 -10.00 7.62
CA ILE A 188 -0.58 -8.99 7.89
C ILE A 188 -1.32 -7.75 8.38
N VAL A 189 -0.89 -7.20 9.52
CA VAL A 189 -1.41 -5.93 10.07
C VAL A 189 -0.21 -5.05 10.42
N SER A 190 -0.18 -3.83 9.91
CA SER A 190 0.89 -2.86 10.19
C SER A 190 0.34 -1.49 10.59
N GLU A 191 1.02 -0.89 11.58
CA GLU A 191 0.84 0.48 12.07
C GLU A 191 1.65 1.49 11.23
N ILE A 192 2.37 1.03 10.21
CA ILE A 192 3.02 1.84 9.17
C ILE A 192 2.36 1.49 7.84
N PRO A 193 1.38 2.27 7.35
CA PRO A 193 0.61 1.91 6.16
C PRO A 193 1.44 1.71 4.89
N SER A 194 2.59 2.38 4.75
CA SER A 194 3.50 2.21 3.60
C SER A 194 4.15 0.82 3.51
N LYS A 195 4.02 -0.04 4.54
CA LYS A 195 4.46 -1.44 4.45
C LYS A 195 3.56 -2.31 3.56
N LEU A 196 2.38 -1.81 3.19
CA LEU A 196 1.42 -2.52 2.35
C LEU A 196 0.99 -1.66 1.16
N PRO A 197 0.63 -2.27 0.01
CA PRO A 197 0.48 -3.70 -0.27
C PRO A 197 1.79 -4.52 -0.31
N VAL A 198 1.70 -5.84 -0.12
CA VAL A 198 2.82 -6.76 -0.42
C VAL A 198 3.13 -6.74 -1.92
N ARG A 199 4.35 -6.32 -2.29
CA ARG A 199 4.78 -6.20 -3.70
C ARG A 199 5.48 -7.42 -4.25
N ASN A 200 6.12 -8.24 -3.42
CA ASN A 200 6.76 -9.47 -3.89
C ASN A 200 6.87 -10.52 -2.78
N VAL A 201 7.23 -11.75 -3.16
CA VAL A 201 7.59 -12.81 -2.21
C VAL A 201 8.89 -13.45 -2.67
N LEU A 202 9.85 -13.53 -1.76
CA LEU A 202 11.10 -14.26 -1.91
C LEU A 202 10.95 -15.69 -1.37
N LEU A 203 11.31 -16.68 -2.17
CA LEU A 203 11.57 -18.04 -1.72
C LEU A 203 13.08 -18.30 -1.68
N LYS A 204 13.63 -18.58 -0.51
CA LYS A 204 15.07 -18.80 -0.31
C LYS A 204 15.52 -20.17 -0.85
N ALA A 205 16.78 -20.27 -1.26
CA ALA A 205 17.39 -21.38 -2.00
C ALA A 205 17.31 -22.77 -1.34
N GLN A 206 16.90 -22.85 -0.07
CA GLN A 206 16.61 -24.10 0.64
C GLN A 206 15.47 -24.89 -0.02
N VAL A 207 14.64 -24.27 -0.87
CA VAL A 207 13.57 -24.93 -1.67
C VAL A 207 14.12 -25.68 -2.90
N ALA A 208 15.25 -26.39 -2.73
CA ALA A 208 15.97 -27.08 -3.81
C ALA A 208 15.33 -28.41 -4.28
N SER A 209 14.00 -28.54 -4.23
CA SER A 209 13.26 -29.72 -4.71
C SER A 209 12.58 -29.43 -6.05
N ARG A 210 12.86 -30.27 -7.06
CA ARG A 210 12.22 -30.21 -8.41
C ARG A 210 10.72 -30.55 -8.40
N GLU A 211 10.22 -31.07 -7.28
CA GLU A 211 8.83 -31.50 -7.11
C GLU A 211 7.99 -30.42 -6.43
N ALA A 212 8.62 -29.59 -5.58
CA ALA A 212 7.94 -28.53 -4.86
C ALA A 212 7.33 -27.47 -5.80
N SER A 213 6.10 -27.06 -5.50
CA SER A 213 5.46 -25.92 -6.18
C SER A 213 4.59 -25.13 -5.21
N PHE A 214 4.52 -23.82 -5.47
CA PHE A 214 3.84 -22.84 -4.64
C PHE A 214 2.96 -21.96 -5.55
N ASP A 215 1.65 -21.91 -5.28
CA ASP A 215 0.71 -20.97 -5.90
C ASP A 215 0.29 -19.90 -4.89
N TYR A 216 -0.12 -18.73 -5.38
CA TYR A 216 -0.32 -17.55 -4.53
C TYR A 216 -1.69 -16.92 -4.76
N GLU A 217 -2.45 -16.77 -3.68
CA GLU A 217 -3.71 -16.06 -3.62
C GLU A 217 -3.50 -14.80 -2.77
N MET A 218 -3.14 -13.71 -3.45
CA MET A 218 -3.00 -12.39 -2.84
C MET A 218 -4.39 -11.85 -2.49
N GLY A 219 -4.67 -11.70 -1.20
CA GLY A 219 -5.92 -11.11 -0.72
C GLY A 219 -5.97 -9.60 -0.91
N LYS A 220 -7.18 -9.05 -0.74
CA LYS A 220 -7.40 -7.60 -0.73
C LYS A 220 -6.55 -6.90 0.35
N VAL A 221 -6.14 -5.67 0.05
CA VAL A 221 -5.50 -4.77 1.01
C VAL A 221 -6.55 -3.79 1.50
N CYS A 222 -6.50 -3.44 2.78
CA CYS A 222 -7.44 -2.56 3.45
C CYS A 222 -6.69 -1.55 4.33
N PHE A 223 -7.01 -0.27 4.19
CA PHE A 223 -6.45 0.84 4.96
C PHE A 223 -7.54 1.48 5.83
N GLY A 224 -7.24 1.81 7.07
CA GLY A 224 -8.23 2.38 7.99
C GLY A 224 -7.62 3.14 9.14
N LYS A 225 -8.50 3.60 10.03
CA LYS A 225 -8.14 4.28 11.28
C LYS A 225 -7.97 3.30 12.43
N ASP A 226 -7.09 3.62 13.37
CA ASP A 226 -6.86 2.80 14.55
C ASP A 226 -8.05 2.90 15.53
N PRO A 227 -8.67 1.78 15.94
CA PRO A 227 -9.72 1.80 16.95
C PRO A 227 -9.26 2.32 18.33
N VAL A 228 -7.96 2.33 18.67
CA VAL A 228 -7.47 2.82 19.97
C VAL A 228 -7.34 4.36 19.99
N GLN A 229 -6.88 4.99 18.91
CA GLN A 229 -6.94 6.45 18.70
C GLN A 229 -8.39 6.96 18.86
N ASN A 230 -9.36 6.30 18.21
CA ASN A 230 -10.79 6.64 18.31
C ASN A 230 -11.32 6.63 19.76
N LEU A 231 -10.93 5.66 20.59
CA LEU A 231 -11.29 5.63 22.01
C LEU A 231 -10.66 6.79 22.80
N THR A 232 -9.46 7.22 22.41
CA THR A 232 -8.72 8.29 23.06
C THR A 232 -9.36 9.66 22.76
N GLU A 233 -9.78 9.91 21.53
CA GLU A 233 -10.56 11.10 21.17
C GLU A 233 -11.94 11.12 21.86
N LEU A 234 -12.60 9.96 22.02
CA LEU A 234 -13.85 9.86 22.77
C LEU A 234 -13.69 10.27 24.25
N LEU A 235 -12.58 9.89 24.88
CA LEU A 235 -12.24 10.24 26.26
C LEU A 235 -11.89 11.72 26.43
N ILE A 236 -11.21 12.32 25.45
CA ILE A 236 -10.94 13.77 25.42
C ILE A 236 -12.25 14.55 25.24
N THR A 237 -13.08 14.14 24.28
CA THR A 237 -14.37 14.81 23.99
C THR A 237 -15.30 14.77 25.21
N THR A 238 -15.44 13.61 25.86
CA THR A 238 -16.31 13.45 27.04
C THR A 238 -15.81 14.18 28.28
N THR A 239 -14.52 14.46 28.41
CA THR A 239 -13.99 15.28 29.52
C THR A 239 -14.23 16.78 29.30
N THR A 240 -14.19 17.27 28.06
CA THR A 240 -14.45 18.69 27.77
C THR A 240 -15.89 19.17 28.01
N THR A 241 -16.89 18.29 27.97
CA THR A 241 -18.31 18.69 28.09
C THR A 241 -18.76 19.03 29.53
N THR A 242 -17.90 18.85 30.54
CA THR A 242 -18.29 18.92 31.96
C THR A 242 -17.73 20.14 32.69
N THR A 243 -17.84 21.34 32.12
CA THR A 243 -17.59 22.59 32.87
C THR A 243 -18.46 23.76 32.40
N THR A 244 -19.68 23.85 32.92
CA THR A 244 -20.49 25.08 32.86
C THR A 244 -21.27 25.22 34.16
N THR A 245 -20.74 26.01 35.09
CA THR A 245 -21.38 26.29 36.38
C THR A 245 -21.92 27.72 36.40
N THR A 246 -23.24 27.85 36.54
CA THR A 246 -23.95 29.13 36.51
C THR A 246 -23.69 29.96 37.76
N SER A 247 -23.26 31.23 37.62
CA SER A 247 -23.35 32.23 38.69
C SER A 247 -23.50 33.68 38.19
N THR A 248 -24.76 34.11 38.19
CA THR A 248 -25.28 35.47 38.45
C THR A 248 -24.33 36.69 38.46
N THR A 249 -24.67 37.64 37.58
CA THR A 249 -24.51 39.11 37.63
C THR A 249 -24.07 39.75 38.96
N THR A 250 -23.09 40.65 38.90
CA THR A 250 -23.03 41.90 39.69
C THR A 250 -22.30 42.97 38.88
N THR A 251 -22.77 44.22 38.95
CA THR A 251 -22.32 45.33 38.11
C THR A 251 -21.11 46.05 38.71
N GLN A 252 -20.05 46.28 37.92
CA GLN A 252 -19.12 47.38 38.17
C GLN A 252 -18.47 47.89 36.87
N GLU A 253 -17.89 49.09 36.95
CA GLU A 253 -17.56 49.97 35.83
C GLU A 253 -16.05 49.90 35.46
N PRO A 254 -15.65 50.02 34.17
CA PRO A 254 -14.26 49.86 33.76
C PRO A 254 -13.47 51.18 33.82
N GLU A 255 -12.40 51.24 34.61
CA GLU A 255 -11.39 52.30 34.49
C GLU A 255 -10.40 52.04 33.35
N ILE A 256 -9.85 53.13 32.80
CA ILE A 256 -8.97 53.15 31.63
C ILE A 256 -7.51 53.27 32.08
N SER A 257 -6.62 52.41 31.57
CA SER A 257 -5.19 52.71 31.49
C SER A 257 -4.56 52.15 30.21
N SER A 258 -3.50 52.79 29.75
CA SER A 258 -2.90 52.65 28.41
C SER A 258 -1.56 51.88 28.44
N PRO A 259 -1.08 51.35 27.29
CA PRO A 259 0.06 50.42 27.28
C PRO A 259 1.42 51.13 27.42
N THR A 260 2.48 50.35 27.65
CA THR A 260 3.88 50.78 27.56
C THR A 260 4.70 49.74 26.79
N SER A 261 5.69 50.19 26.03
CA SER A 261 6.42 49.42 25.01
C SER A 261 7.92 49.29 25.28
N THR A 262 8.49 48.13 24.93
CA THR A 262 9.93 47.89 24.61
C THR A 262 9.97 46.56 23.83
N THR A 263 10.41 46.44 22.57
CA THR A 263 11.81 46.51 22.04
C THR A 263 12.76 45.62 22.84
N ASP A 264 13.42 44.60 22.27
CA ASP A 264 14.42 44.78 21.20
C ASP A 264 14.48 43.62 20.16
N SER A 265 15.52 43.55 19.31
CA SER A 265 15.74 42.50 18.30
C SER A 265 17.25 42.10 18.15
N PRO A 266 17.83 41.72 16.98
CA PRO A 266 18.04 40.30 16.66
C PRO A 266 19.45 39.85 16.17
N GLU A 267 19.78 38.56 16.33
CA GLU A 267 20.81 37.80 15.57
C GLU A 267 20.29 36.36 15.33
N LYS A 268 20.41 35.63 14.20
CA LYS A 268 20.99 35.75 12.83
C LYS A 268 22.25 34.89 12.56
N SER A 269 22.15 34.04 11.53
CA SER A 269 23.24 33.24 10.89
C SER A 269 23.83 32.10 11.76
N ASP A 270 24.32 30.99 11.19
CA ASP A 270 24.92 30.82 9.85
C ASP A 270 24.52 29.51 9.13
N PHE A 271 24.79 29.42 7.82
CA PHE A 271 24.49 28.25 6.97
C PHE A 271 25.59 28.07 5.92
N THR A 272 26.59 27.24 6.21
CA THR A 272 27.76 27.03 5.33
C THR A 272 27.57 25.85 4.37
N GLU A 273 27.25 26.16 3.12
CA GLU A 273 27.31 25.23 1.99
C GLU A 273 28.78 24.98 1.57
N ALA A 274 29.12 23.73 1.25
CA ALA A 274 30.48 23.34 0.88
C ALA A 274 30.50 22.35 -0.30
N ALA A 275 30.38 22.88 -1.52
CA ALA A 275 30.60 22.11 -2.74
C ALA A 275 32.11 21.93 -3.02
N THR A 276 32.52 20.76 -3.48
CA THR A 276 33.83 20.52 -4.12
C THR A 276 33.67 19.47 -5.21
N SER A 277 34.50 19.55 -6.25
CA SER A 277 34.22 18.95 -7.57
C SER A 277 35.29 17.93 -8.00
N THR A 278 35.00 17.26 -9.14
CA THR A 278 35.92 16.54 -10.04
C THR A 278 36.78 15.41 -9.47
N ASN A 279 36.58 14.21 -10.00
CA ASN A 279 37.36 13.77 -11.17
C ASN A 279 36.65 12.67 -11.98
N GLY A 280 37.09 12.47 -13.23
CA GLY A 280 36.49 11.55 -14.21
C GLY A 280 37.11 10.14 -14.23
N PRO A 281 36.66 9.27 -15.15
CA PRO A 281 37.09 7.88 -15.26
C PRO A 281 38.41 7.70 -16.02
N GLU A 282 39.03 6.53 -15.88
CA GLU A 282 40.19 6.07 -16.65
C GLU A 282 39.87 4.72 -17.30
N GLU A 283 40.09 4.61 -18.62
CA GLU A 283 39.81 3.41 -19.43
C GLU A 283 41.06 2.52 -19.55
N VAL A 284 40.88 1.19 -19.59
CA VAL A 284 41.92 0.26 -20.10
C VAL A 284 41.26 -0.87 -20.91
N GLU A 285 41.50 -0.89 -22.22
CA GLU A 285 41.21 -2.05 -23.09
C GLU A 285 42.38 -3.04 -23.17
N SER A 286 42.09 -4.34 -23.20
CA SER A 286 42.65 -5.36 -24.12
C SER A 286 42.15 -6.76 -23.71
N SER A 287 41.64 -7.68 -24.56
CA SER A 287 41.85 -8.05 -25.98
C SER A 287 42.78 -9.27 -26.15
N THR A 288 42.56 -10.06 -27.22
CA THR A 288 43.20 -11.35 -27.63
C THR A 288 42.79 -12.61 -26.81
N ASP A 289 42.57 -13.79 -27.39
CA ASP A 289 42.21 -14.21 -28.76
C ASP A 289 41.51 -15.61 -28.73
N GLY A 290 41.02 -16.13 -29.87
CA GLY A 290 40.39 -17.46 -30.02
C GLY A 290 41.38 -18.63 -30.26
N PRO A 291 41.07 -19.67 -31.09
CA PRO A 291 39.91 -19.80 -32.01
C PRO A 291 39.29 -21.22 -32.24
N LYS A 292 38.11 -21.27 -32.91
CA LYS A 292 37.55 -22.37 -33.77
C LYS A 292 37.16 -23.71 -33.07
N THR A 293 36.25 -24.58 -33.56
CA THR A 293 35.37 -24.72 -34.77
C THR A 293 34.19 -25.69 -34.40
N SER A 294 33.14 -26.06 -35.17
CA SER A 294 32.63 -25.80 -36.54
C SER A 294 31.20 -26.38 -36.70
N GLY A 295 30.38 -25.84 -37.63
CA GLY A 295 29.14 -26.46 -38.16
C GLY A 295 27.85 -26.09 -37.40
N GLU A 296 26.64 -26.10 -37.99
CA GLU A 296 26.26 -26.25 -39.42
C GLU A 296 24.93 -25.53 -39.71
N THR A 297 24.59 -25.29 -40.97
CA THR A 297 23.48 -24.44 -41.45
C THR A 297 22.08 -25.08 -41.44
N VAL A 298 21.06 -24.29 -41.10
CA VAL A 298 19.65 -24.47 -41.53
C VAL A 298 19.06 -23.11 -41.93
N GLU A 299 18.22 -23.09 -42.96
CA GLU A 299 17.66 -21.89 -43.60
C GLU A 299 16.58 -21.18 -42.77
N LYS A 300 16.40 -19.86 -43.00
CA LYS A 300 15.10 -19.19 -42.89
C LYS A 300 14.90 -18.24 -44.08
N SER A 301 13.77 -18.40 -44.77
CA SER A 301 13.40 -17.64 -45.95
C SER A 301 13.06 -16.18 -45.63
N ALA A 302 13.47 -15.26 -46.50
CA ALA A 302 12.99 -13.88 -46.48
C ALA A 302 11.57 -13.78 -47.08
N SER A 303 10.76 -12.85 -46.58
CA SER A 303 9.56 -12.36 -47.26
C SER A 303 9.56 -10.84 -47.24
N ILE A 304 9.33 -10.23 -48.40
CA ILE A 304 9.29 -8.78 -48.62
C ILE A 304 7.92 -8.48 -49.21
N PHE A 305 7.17 -7.51 -48.66
CA PHE A 305 6.18 -6.81 -49.48
C PHE A 305 5.92 -5.34 -49.07
N SER A 306 6.14 -4.47 -50.06
CA SER A 306 5.64 -3.11 -50.31
C SER A 306 5.43 -2.06 -49.21
N ARG A 307 6.14 -0.96 -49.45
CA ARG A 307 5.73 0.44 -49.17
C ARG A 307 4.29 0.75 -49.62
N PHE A 308 3.60 1.58 -48.84
CA PHE A 308 2.88 2.79 -49.26
C PHE A 308 3.07 3.82 -48.11
N GLY A 309 2.97 5.14 -48.27
CA GLY A 309 2.72 5.95 -49.47
C GLY A 309 2.17 7.31 -49.04
N PHE A 310 2.97 8.38 -49.12
CA PHE A 310 2.62 9.76 -48.74
C PHE A 310 1.33 10.26 -49.44
N PHE A 311 0.51 11.04 -48.73
CA PHE A 311 -0.07 12.29 -49.28
C PHE A 311 -0.64 13.21 -48.17
N MET A 312 -0.31 14.51 -48.30
CA MET A 312 -0.83 15.69 -47.58
C MET A 312 -1.03 15.59 -46.06
#